data_AF-A0A8T5NER2-F1
#
_entry.id   AF-A0A8T5NER2-F1
#
_cell.length_a   1.000
_cell.length_b   1.000
_cell.length_c   1.000
_cell.angle_alpha   90.00
_cell.angle_beta   90.00
_cell.angle_gamma   90.00
#
_symmetry.space_group_name_H-M   'P 1'
#
loop_
_entity.id
_entity.type
_entity.pdbx_description
1 polymer ?
#
loop_
_entity_poly.entity_id
_entity_poly.type
_entity_poly.pdbx_seq_one_letter_code
_entity_poly.pdbx_strand_id
1 'polypeptide(L)'
;MVNLWNKDVEKKFFNESLAFATPEQLFYVTDDNRYLAYWPKGYPSEKNTLQSRNSLIGSFTEKWTTDLLQEVVKDKGLFAVQGAICEELALTGKSRADVVISKNKNIRQKPEDILTIFEVKMSVVWNWEFRNDGSGINLTCIGDYKTHEGNPGLLRSDSMLKAAGKSINIKVSNFKASKIPIIVMGNTPITNSYYSKVDHLKISGIVQGFWSVNPKPLDNNGENIKKTEKLGFYRFEKFDELRNSIESLLSEDWNFFSSMRSNKELGQIIELANREKTYEKKGEVFLRLINE
;
A
#
# COMPACT_ATOMS: atom_id res chain seq x y z
N MET A 1 21.09 -9.13 1.39
CA MET A 1 20.38 -8.33 0.36
C MET A 1 18.89 -8.46 0.65
N VAL A 2 18.18 -7.34 0.80
CA VAL A 2 16.74 -7.37 1.08
C VAL A 2 16.01 -7.64 -0.22
N ASN A 3 15.36 -8.80 -0.32
CA ASN A 3 14.61 -9.17 -1.52
C ASN A 3 13.22 -8.50 -1.47
N LEU A 4 12.82 -7.94 -2.62
CA LEU A 4 11.44 -7.52 -2.85
C LEU A 4 10.48 -8.74 -2.89
N TRP A 5 9.17 -8.50 -2.92
CA TRP A 5 8.17 -9.56 -2.90
C TRP A 5 8.37 -10.55 -4.04
N ASN A 6 8.42 -11.84 -3.71
CA ASN A 6 8.64 -12.93 -4.66
C ASN A 6 7.98 -14.23 -4.14
N LYS A 7 8.07 -15.29 -4.94
CA LYS A 7 7.51 -16.61 -4.61
C LYS A 7 8.05 -17.21 -3.31
N ASP A 8 9.32 -16.95 -2.96
CA ASP A 8 9.91 -17.47 -1.73
C ASP A 8 9.36 -16.76 -0.49
N VAL A 9 9.11 -15.45 -0.58
CA VAL A 9 8.42 -14.70 0.49
C VAL A 9 7.00 -15.20 0.67
N GLU A 10 6.28 -15.51 -0.41
CA GLU A 10 4.92 -16.05 -0.32
C GLU A 10 4.89 -17.49 0.22
N LYS A 11 5.86 -18.34 -0.15
CA LYS A 11 6.08 -19.66 0.47
C LYS A 11 6.36 -19.53 1.96
N LYS A 12 7.18 -18.56 2.36
CA LYS A 12 7.47 -18.28 3.77
C LYS A 12 6.17 -17.96 4.53
N PHE A 13 5.29 -17.13 3.96
CA PHE A 13 3.97 -16.87 4.53
C PHE A 13 3.17 -18.16 4.78
N PHE A 14 3.07 -19.05 3.79
CA PHE A 14 2.32 -20.30 3.95
C PHE A 14 2.96 -21.23 4.99
N ASN A 15 4.29 -21.39 4.96
CA ASN A 15 5.01 -22.24 5.91
C ASN A 15 4.87 -21.74 7.36
N GLU A 16 5.00 -20.44 7.59
CA GLU A 16 4.81 -19.86 8.92
C GLU A 16 3.35 -19.96 9.38
N SER A 17 2.40 -19.77 8.46
CA SER A 17 0.97 -19.85 8.80
C SER A 17 0.52 -21.28 9.10
N LEU A 18 1.02 -22.27 8.36
CA LEU A 18 0.71 -23.70 8.57
C LEU A 18 1.22 -24.24 9.92
N ALA A 19 2.10 -23.52 10.61
CA ALA A 19 2.54 -23.87 11.96
C ALA A 19 1.43 -23.67 13.02
N PHE A 20 0.42 -22.86 12.73
CA PHE A 20 -0.66 -22.54 13.69
C PHE A 20 -2.07 -22.48 13.08
N ALA A 21 -2.21 -22.51 11.76
CA ALA A 21 -3.48 -22.54 11.03
C ALA A 21 -3.64 -23.85 10.26
N THR A 22 -4.87 -24.34 10.13
CA THR A 22 -5.13 -25.55 9.33
C THR A 22 -5.05 -25.25 7.83
N PRO A 23 -4.77 -26.25 6.98
CA PRO A 23 -4.78 -26.06 5.53
C PRO A 23 -6.08 -25.44 5.00
N GLU A 24 -7.24 -25.81 5.55
CA GLU A 24 -8.56 -25.30 5.15
C GLU A 24 -8.74 -23.81 5.45
N GLN A 25 -7.97 -23.26 6.41
CA GLN A 25 -7.94 -21.82 6.70
C GLN A 25 -7.07 -21.03 5.72
N LEU A 26 -6.25 -21.71 4.91
CA LEU A 26 -5.27 -21.12 3.98
C LEU A 26 -5.59 -21.44 2.51
N PHE A 27 -6.21 -22.58 2.24
CA PHE A 27 -6.42 -23.11 0.90
C PHE A 27 -7.88 -23.51 0.69
N TYR A 28 -8.37 -23.27 -0.51
CA TYR A 28 -9.61 -23.84 -0.98
C TYR A 28 -9.44 -25.36 -1.11
N VAL A 29 -10.44 -26.12 -0.72
CA VAL A 29 -10.48 -27.57 -0.92
C VAL A 29 -11.41 -27.86 -2.09
N THR A 30 -10.89 -28.50 -3.13
CA THR A 30 -11.67 -28.93 -4.30
C THR A 30 -12.34 -30.28 -4.05
N ASP A 31 -13.29 -30.67 -4.91
CA ASP A 31 -14.01 -31.95 -4.79
C ASP A 31 -13.09 -33.17 -4.94
N ASP A 32 -11.96 -33.02 -5.65
CA ASP A 32 -10.87 -33.99 -5.77
C ASP A 32 -9.82 -33.88 -4.66
N ASN A 33 -10.15 -33.25 -3.53
CA ASN A 33 -9.33 -33.08 -2.33
C ASN A 33 -7.99 -32.35 -2.56
N ARG A 34 -7.95 -31.40 -3.49
CA ARG A 34 -6.77 -30.55 -3.71
C ARG A 34 -6.89 -29.28 -2.90
N TYR A 35 -5.76 -28.84 -2.35
CA TYR A 35 -5.65 -27.63 -1.55
C TYR A 35 -5.03 -26.51 -2.37
N LEU A 36 -5.82 -25.53 -2.80
CA LEU A 36 -5.40 -24.49 -3.74
C LEU A 36 -5.50 -23.09 -3.13
N ALA A 37 -4.50 -22.24 -3.32
CA ALA A 37 -4.53 -20.87 -2.80
C ALA A 37 -5.56 -20.01 -3.54
N TYR A 38 -5.81 -20.28 -4.81
CA TYR A 38 -6.91 -19.69 -5.55
C TYR A 38 -7.69 -20.74 -6.32
N TRP A 39 -8.99 -20.50 -6.44
CA TRP A 39 -9.83 -21.30 -7.29
C TRP A 39 -9.36 -21.19 -8.75
N PRO A 40 -9.07 -22.31 -9.43
CA PRO A 40 -8.67 -22.30 -10.84
C PRO A 40 -9.78 -21.73 -11.71
N LYS A 41 -9.40 -21.02 -12.78
CA LYS A 41 -10.37 -20.44 -13.71
C LYS A 41 -11.11 -21.54 -14.47
N GLY A 42 -12.44 -21.53 -14.40
CA GLY A 42 -13.28 -22.49 -15.12
C GLY A 42 -13.43 -23.86 -14.46
N TYR A 43 -13.05 -23.99 -13.17
CA TYR A 43 -13.32 -25.19 -12.40
C TYR A 43 -14.82 -25.21 -11.99
N PRO A 44 -15.57 -26.30 -12.27
CA PRO A 44 -17.04 -26.27 -12.35
C PRO A 44 -17.80 -26.26 -11.01
N SER A 45 -17.14 -26.31 -9.85
CA SER A 45 -17.82 -26.38 -8.56
C SER A 45 -17.83 -25.08 -7.76
N GLU A 46 -18.73 -25.04 -6.78
CA GLU A 46 -18.95 -23.88 -5.91
C GLU A 46 -17.81 -23.70 -4.91
N LYS A 47 -17.40 -22.45 -4.70
CA LYS A 47 -16.33 -22.08 -3.78
C LYS A 47 -16.87 -21.25 -2.62
N ASN A 48 -16.41 -21.53 -1.41
CA ASN A 48 -16.68 -20.71 -0.23
C ASN A 48 -15.64 -19.59 -0.07
N THR A 49 -16.02 -18.45 0.50
CA THR A 49 -15.07 -17.34 0.68
C THR A 49 -14.05 -17.64 1.78
N LEU A 50 -12.77 -17.58 1.46
CA LEU A 50 -11.67 -17.90 2.36
C LEU A 50 -11.21 -16.66 3.15
N GLN A 51 -12.00 -16.27 4.16
CA GLN A 51 -11.76 -15.05 4.94
C GLN A 51 -10.50 -15.13 5.82
N SER A 52 -10.25 -16.27 6.45
CA SER A 52 -9.14 -16.46 7.40
C SER A 52 -7.77 -16.14 6.79
N ARG A 53 -7.47 -16.67 5.60
CA ARG A 53 -6.22 -16.34 4.88
C ARG A 53 -6.06 -14.85 4.62
N ASN A 54 -7.13 -14.14 4.23
CA ASN A 54 -7.05 -12.73 3.91
C ASN A 54 -6.58 -11.90 5.12
N SER A 55 -7.02 -12.26 6.33
CA SER A 55 -6.53 -11.66 7.56
C SER A 55 -5.06 -12.04 7.83
N LEU A 56 -4.69 -13.32 7.68
CA LEU A 56 -3.33 -13.80 7.93
C LEU A 56 -2.29 -13.17 6.99
N ILE A 57 -2.57 -13.13 5.69
CA ILE A 57 -1.66 -12.50 4.71
C ILE A 57 -1.58 -10.99 4.92
N GLY A 58 -2.67 -10.35 5.36
CA GLY A 58 -2.67 -8.94 5.75
C GLY A 58 -1.64 -8.67 6.84
N SER A 59 -1.75 -9.36 7.99
CA SER A 59 -0.81 -9.21 9.09
C SER A 59 0.64 -9.55 8.71
N PHE A 60 0.85 -10.60 7.90
CA PHE A 60 2.17 -10.97 7.41
C PHE A 60 2.79 -9.86 6.54
N THR A 61 2.01 -9.31 5.60
CA THR A 61 2.50 -8.29 4.66
C THR A 61 2.72 -6.93 5.31
N GLU A 62 1.95 -6.56 6.35
CA GLU A 62 2.23 -5.38 7.18
C GLU A 62 3.57 -5.49 7.90
N LYS A 63 3.82 -6.65 8.53
CA LYS A 63 5.10 -6.92 9.19
C LYS A 63 6.25 -6.90 8.18
N TRP A 64 6.09 -7.62 7.06
CA TRP A 64 7.10 -7.67 6.01
C TRP A 64 7.40 -6.28 5.43
N THR A 65 6.37 -5.45 5.25
CA THR A 65 6.53 -4.06 4.80
C THR A 65 7.27 -3.21 5.85
N THR A 66 6.97 -3.41 7.13
CA THR A 66 7.68 -2.75 8.24
C THR A 66 9.16 -3.09 8.23
N ASP A 67 9.50 -4.37 8.11
CA ASP A 67 10.89 -4.85 8.04
C ASP A 67 11.61 -4.27 6.80
N LEU A 68 10.94 -4.25 5.63
CA LEU A 68 11.47 -3.67 4.40
C LEU A 68 11.76 -2.17 4.53
N LEU A 69 10.82 -1.41 5.10
CA LEU A 69 10.96 0.03 5.29
C LEU A 69 12.01 0.35 6.36
N GLN A 70 12.13 -0.47 7.40
CA GLN A 70 13.17 -0.29 8.41
C GLN A 70 14.58 -0.40 7.78
N GLU A 71 14.77 -1.32 6.83
CA GLU A 71 16.04 -1.44 6.08
C GLU A 71 16.34 -0.24 5.18
N VAL A 72 15.32 0.52 4.78
CA VAL A 72 15.49 1.79 4.05
C VAL A 72 15.94 2.91 4.97
N VAL A 73 15.44 2.95 6.22
CA VAL A 73 15.62 4.11 7.11
C VAL A 73 16.52 3.90 8.32
N LYS A 74 17.05 2.69 8.54
CA LYS A 74 17.88 2.32 9.70
C LYS A 74 19.09 3.23 9.91
N ASP A 75 19.70 3.71 8.83
CA ASP A 75 20.90 4.54 8.88
C ASP A 75 20.58 6.04 9.09
N LYS A 76 19.29 6.40 9.19
CA LYS A 76 18.81 7.78 9.34
C LYS A 76 18.29 8.10 10.74
N GLY A 77 18.39 7.15 11.68
CA GLY A 77 17.82 7.31 13.03
C GLY A 77 16.29 7.37 13.04
N LEU A 78 15.64 6.87 11.99
CA LEU A 78 14.18 6.80 11.84
C LEU A 78 13.68 5.37 12.03
N PHE A 79 12.37 5.24 12.24
CA PHE A 79 11.72 3.98 12.59
C PHE A 79 10.55 3.69 11.66
N ALA A 80 10.47 2.46 11.15
CA ALA A 80 9.23 1.94 10.58
C ALA A 80 8.38 1.35 11.72
N VAL A 81 7.19 1.89 11.91
CA VAL A 81 6.29 1.52 13.01
C VAL A 81 5.02 0.91 12.43
N GLN A 82 4.79 -0.38 12.71
CA GLN A 82 3.57 -1.08 12.36
C GLN A 82 2.41 -0.65 13.28
N GLY A 83 1.20 -0.48 12.71
CA GLY A 83 -0.02 -0.31 13.50
C GLY A 83 -0.08 1.01 14.26
N ALA A 84 0.52 2.09 13.73
CA ALA A 84 0.60 3.37 14.41
C ALA A 84 -0.78 4.02 14.64
N ILE A 85 -0.95 4.62 15.82
CA ILE A 85 -2.15 5.32 16.29
C ILE A 85 -1.80 6.80 16.43
N CYS A 86 -2.57 7.65 15.79
CA CYS A 86 -2.49 9.10 15.90
C CYS A 86 -3.89 9.68 15.76
N GLU A 87 -4.58 9.87 16.90
CA GLU A 87 -5.99 10.30 16.93
C GLU A 87 -6.19 11.66 16.23
N GLU A 88 -5.22 12.58 16.33
CA GLU A 88 -5.24 13.86 15.59
C GLU A 88 -5.38 13.65 14.07
N LEU A 89 -4.81 12.57 13.53
CA LEU A 89 -4.84 12.23 12.10
C LEU A 89 -6.00 11.30 11.72
N ALA A 90 -6.98 11.12 12.61
CA ALA A 90 -8.04 10.11 12.50
C ALA A 90 -7.53 8.66 12.40
N LEU A 91 -6.28 8.40 12.83
CA LEU A 91 -5.68 7.07 12.92
C LEU A 91 -5.95 6.50 14.32
N THR A 92 -7.17 6.01 14.53
CA THR A 92 -7.63 5.56 15.85
C THR A 92 -7.19 4.13 16.14
N GLY A 93 -7.38 3.67 17.39
CA GLY A 93 -7.14 2.26 17.75
C GLY A 93 -7.90 1.23 16.89
N LYS A 94 -9.03 1.62 16.27
CA LYS A 94 -9.86 0.79 15.37
C LYS A 94 -9.49 0.93 13.89
N SER A 95 -8.78 2.01 13.52
CA SER A 95 -8.39 2.31 12.15
C SER A 95 -6.95 2.86 12.14
N ARG A 96 -6.02 2.01 12.56
CA ARG A 96 -4.60 2.33 12.67
C ARG A 96 -3.98 2.52 11.28
N ALA A 97 -2.85 3.21 11.21
CA ALA A 97 -2.01 3.13 10.02
C ALA A 97 -1.36 1.75 9.97
N ASP A 98 -1.24 1.17 8.77
CA ASP A 98 -0.65 -0.15 8.61
C ASP A 98 0.85 -0.07 8.96
N VAL A 99 1.57 0.87 8.34
CA VAL A 99 2.95 1.22 8.69
C VAL A 99 3.17 2.72 8.56
N VAL A 100 4.01 3.31 9.42
CA VAL A 100 4.50 4.69 9.25
C VAL A 100 6.03 4.73 9.33
N ILE A 101 6.65 5.69 8.65
CA ILE A 101 8.02 6.11 8.97
C ILE A 101 7.91 7.25 9.97
N SER A 102 8.58 7.12 11.12
CA SER A 102 8.52 8.08 12.22
C SER A 102 9.89 8.40 12.80
N LYS A 103 9.99 9.57 13.45
CA LYS A 103 11.13 9.98 14.28
C LYS A 103 11.26 9.16 15.57
N ASN A 104 10.24 8.41 15.97
CA ASN A 104 10.29 7.54 17.15
C ASN A 104 9.55 6.21 16.94
N LYS A 105 9.85 5.23 17.79
CA LYS A 105 9.36 3.84 17.67
C LYS A 105 8.01 3.55 18.34
N ASN A 106 7.34 4.55 18.90
CA ASN A 106 6.13 4.31 19.71
C ASN A 106 4.93 3.96 18.81
N ILE A 107 4.02 3.10 19.27
CA ILE A 107 2.78 2.87 18.51
C ILE A 107 1.88 4.11 18.53
N ARG A 108 1.80 4.81 19.67
CA ARG A 108 1.10 6.09 19.77
C ARG A 108 2.03 7.20 19.31
N GLN A 109 1.64 7.87 18.23
CA GLN A 109 2.42 8.86 17.51
C GLN A 109 1.78 10.25 17.66
N LYS A 110 2.60 11.29 17.51
CA LYS A 110 2.13 12.64 17.25
C LYS A 110 2.26 12.94 15.75
N PRO A 111 1.44 13.84 15.18
CA PRO A 111 1.53 14.15 13.75
C PRO A 111 2.93 14.62 13.32
N GLU A 112 3.61 15.43 14.14
CA GLU A 112 4.95 15.97 13.87
C GLU A 112 6.08 14.92 13.83
N ASP A 113 5.84 13.72 14.35
CA ASP A 113 6.78 12.61 14.34
C ASP A 113 6.63 11.75 13.09
N ILE A 114 5.43 11.70 12.50
CA ILE A 114 5.13 10.89 11.32
C ILE A 114 5.62 11.61 10.07
N LEU A 115 6.53 10.96 9.35
CA LEU A 115 7.11 11.49 8.11
C LEU A 115 6.42 10.97 6.86
N THR A 116 5.88 9.75 6.91
CA THR A 116 5.14 9.13 5.79
C THR A 116 4.25 8.04 6.33
N ILE A 117 3.05 7.89 5.74
CA ILE A 117 2.13 6.79 6.04
C ILE A 117 2.12 5.81 4.87
N PHE A 118 2.15 4.52 5.17
CA PHE A 118 2.01 3.43 4.21
C PHE A 118 0.74 2.65 4.52
N GLU A 119 -0.16 2.59 3.54
CA GLU A 119 -1.32 1.70 3.54
C GLU A 119 -0.98 0.44 2.76
N VAL A 120 -1.01 -0.73 3.41
CA VAL A 120 -0.65 -2.01 2.80
C VAL A 120 -1.89 -2.65 2.18
N LYS A 121 -1.77 -3.00 0.90
CA LYS A 121 -2.79 -3.66 0.07
C LYS A 121 -2.16 -4.81 -0.71
N MET A 122 -1.33 -5.59 -0.02
CA MET A 122 -0.70 -6.79 -0.54
C MET A 122 -1.55 -8.03 -0.25
N SER A 123 -1.36 -9.09 -1.04
CA SER A 123 -2.01 -10.38 -0.82
C SER A 123 -1.16 -11.52 -1.37
N VAL A 124 -1.66 -12.76 -1.28
CA VAL A 124 -1.15 -13.86 -2.10
C VAL A 124 -1.34 -13.48 -3.57
N VAL A 125 -0.35 -13.72 -4.43
CA VAL A 125 -0.38 -13.34 -5.85
C VAL A 125 -0.43 -14.56 -6.75
N TRP A 126 0.26 -15.63 -6.37
CA TRP A 126 0.35 -16.85 -7.18
C TRP A 126 -0.65 -17.89 -6.71
N ASN A 127 -1.01 -18.80 -7.60
CA ASN A 127 -1.79 -19.98 -7.21
C ASN A 127 -0.84 -21.06 -6.71
N TRP A 128 -0.99 -21.43 -5.44
CA TRP A 128 -0.22 -22.48 -4.80
C TRP A 128 -1.08 -23.70 -4.58
N GLU A 129 -0.55 -24.86 -4.92
CA GLU A 129 -1.09 -26.14 -4.50
C GLU A 129 -0.31 -26.64 -3.29
N PHE A 130 -1.03 -26.94 -2.21
CA PHE A 130 -0.51 -27.60 -1.03
C PHE A 130 -0.75 -29.11 -1.15
N ARG A 131 0.31 -29.88 -0.86
CA ARG A 131 0.24 -31.33 -0.73
C ARG A 131 0.87 -31.74 0.59
N ASN A 132 0.18 -32.60 1.33
CA ASN A 132 0.69 -33.25 2.52
C ASN A 132 0.95 -34.71 2.18
N ASP A 133 2.21 -35.05 1.87
CA ASP A 133 2.61 -36.40 1.44
C ASP A 133 3.29 -37.20 2.57
N GLY A 134 3.15 -36.77 3.83
CA GLY A 134 3.77 -37.41 4.99
C GLY A 134 5.27 -37.15 5.14
N SER A 135 5.93 -36.54 4.15
CA SER A 135 7.36 -36.15 4.18
C SER A 135 7.59 -34.67 4.55
N GLY A 136 6.54 -33.86 4.49
CA GLY A 136 6.56 -32.45 4.88
C GLY A 136 5.49 -31.62 4.16
N ILE A 137 5.56 -30.30 4.35
CA ILE A 137 4.74 -29.32 3.62
C ILE A 137 5.33 -29.15 2.21
N ASN A 138 4.58 -29.53 1.17
CA ASN A 138 4.97 -29.29 -0.21
C ASN A 138 4.06 -28.23 -0.85
N LEU A 139 4.67 -27.12 -1.28
CA LEU A 139 3.99 -26.00 -1.94
C LEU A 139 4.48 -25.85 -3.38
N THR A 140 3.61 -26.16 -4.33
CA THR A 140 3.90 -26.04 -5.76
C THR A 140 3.15 -24.85 -6.35
N CYS A 141 3.86 -23.94 -7.01
CA CYS A 141 3.22 -22.85 -7.74
C CYS A 141 2.64 -23.41 -9.05
N ILE A 142 1.31 -23.36 -9.20
CA ILE A 142 0.60 -23.89 -10.37
C ILE A 142 0.11 -22.79 -11.33
N GLY A 143 0.32 -21.52 -10.98
CA GLY A 143 0.10 -20.40 -11.89
C GLY A 143 0.19 -19.03 -11.24
N ASP A 144 0.00 -17.98 -12.04
CA ASP A 144 0.00 -16.58 -11.62
C ASP A 144 -1.41 -15.99 -11.54
N TYR A 145 -1.49 -14.69 -11.26
CA TYR A 145 -2.77 -14.00 -11.06
C TYR A 145 -3.70 -13.97 -12.28
N LYS A 146 -3.22 -14.28 -13.50
CA LYS A 146 -4.05 -14.40 -14.70
C LYS A 146 -4.69 -15.79 -14.86
N THR A 147 -4.20 -16.78 -14.11
CA THR A 147 -4.61 -18.19 -14.25
C THR A 147 -5.70 -18.63 -13.28
N HIS A 148 -6.02 -17.80 -12.29
CA HIS A 148 -7.00 -18.09 -11.25
C HIS A 148 -8.12 -17.04 -11.18
N GLU A 149 -9.23 -17.36 -10.52
CA GLU A 149 -10.41 -16.47 -10.52
C GLU A 149 -10.34 -15.30 -9.54
N GLY A 150 -9.41 -15.35 -8.58
CA GLY A 150 -9.23 -14.28 -7.60
C GLY A 150 -8.56 -13.06 -8.21
N ASN A 151 -8.95 -11.87 -7.74
CA ASN A 151 -8.19 -10.63 -7.99
C ASN A 151 -7.34 -10.33 -6.73
N PRO A 152 -6.01 -10.41 -6.80
CA PRO A 152 -5.15 -10.12 -5.66
C PRO A 152 -4.87 -8.62 -5.52
N GLY A 153 -4.63 -8.18 -4.28
CA GLY A 153 -4.13 -6.84 -3.95
C GLY A 153 -4.84 -5.69 -4.66
N LEU A 154 -4.05 -4.92 -5.43
CA LEU A 154 -4.49 -3.71 -6.14
C LEU A 154 -5.29 -3.99 -7.42
N LEU A 155 -5.40 -5.25 -7.86
CA LEU A 155 -6.31 -5.63 -8.94
C LEU A 155 -7.77 -5.58 -8.50
N ARG A 156 -8.04 -5.51 -7.18
CA ARG A 156 -9.40 -5.30 -6.67
C ARG A 156 -9.73 -3.83 -6.55
N SER A 157 -10.81 -3.44 -7.22
CA SER A 157 -11.40 -2.09 -7.11
C SER A 157 -11.67 -1.66 -5.67
N ASP A 158 -12.20 -2.56 -4.82
CA ASP A 158 -12.52 -2.22 -3.43
C ASP A 158 -11.27 -1.88 -2.61
N SER A 159 -10.14 -2.54 -2.88
CA SER A 159 -8.87 -2.30 -2.21
C SER A 159 -8.31 -0.91 -2.57
N MET A 160 -8.42 -0.53 -3.84
CA MET A 160 -8.06 0.81 -4.32
C MET A 160 -8.94 1.90 -3.70
N LEU A 161 -10.26 1.69 -3.66
CA LEU A 161 -11.21 2.66 -3.10
C LEU A 161 -11.04 2.83 -1.59
N LYS A 162 -10.82 1.74 -0.84
CA LYS A 162 -10.54 1.79 0.61
C LYS A 162 -9.27 2.58 0.91
N ALA A 163 -8.20 2.34 0.14
CA ALA A 163 -6.94 3.05 0.31
C ALA A 163 -7.08 4.56 0.02
N ALA A 164 -7.75 4.93 -1.08
CA ALA A 164 -8.05 6.33 -1.39
C ALA A 164 -8.95 6.98 -0.32
N GLY A 165 -10.01 6.30 0.11
CA GLY A 165 -10.94 6.81 1.13
C GLY A 165 -10.27 7.06 2.48
N LYS A 166 -9.43 6.12 2.95
CA LYS A 166 -8.64 6.29 4.18
C LYS A 166 -7.65 7.45 4.05
N SER A 167 -7.01 7.59 2.89
CA SER A 167 -6.08 8.69 2.62
C SER A 167 -6.76 10.06 2.67
N ILE A 168 -7.95 10.19 2.08
CA ILE A 168 -8.76 11.42 2.16
C ILE A 168 -9.10 11.72 3.63
N ASN A 169 -9.59 10.73 4.38
CA ASN A 169 -9.96 10.90 5.78
C ASN A 169 -8.79 11.40 6.64
N ILE A 170 -7.57 10.90 6.40
CA ILE A 170 -6.35 11.39 7.05
C ILE A 170 -6.07 12.82 6.59
N LYS A 171 -6.04 13.10 5.28
CA LYS A 171 -5.67 14.42 4.73
C LYS A 171 -6.56 15.56 5.20
N VAL A 172 -7.85 15.30 5.40
CA VAL A 172 -8.82 16.32 5.85
C VAL A 172 -8.95 16.41 7.37
N SER A 173 -8.24 15.57 8.13
CA SER A 173 -8.35 15.54 9.60
C SER A 173 -7.84 16.82 10.28
N ASN A 174 -6.71 17.36 9.82
CA ASN A 174 -6.16 18.63 10.28
C ASN A 174 -5.01 19.13 9.36
N PHE A 175 -4.54 20.36 9.58
CA PHE A 175 -3.47 20.98 8.79
C PHE A 175 -2.12 20.24 8.86
N LYS A 176 -1.77 19.60 9.98
CA LYS A 176 -0.52 18.82 10.09
C LYS A 176 -0.56 17.57 9.18
N ALA A 177 -1.73 16.97 8.98
CA ALA A 177 -1.92 15.82 8.09
C ALA A 177 -1.60 16.15 6.62
N SER A 178 -1.79 17.41 6.22
CA SER A 178 -1.59 17.86 4.85
C SER A 178 -0.16 17.65 4.37
N LYS A 179 0.81 17.71 5.31
CA LYS A 179 2.24 17.58 5.07
C LYS A 179 2.74 16.15 5.00
N ILE A 180 1.93 15.19 5.45
CA ILE A 180 2.36 13.79 5.56
C ILE A 180 2.02 13.08 4.24
N PRO A 181 3.00 12.68 3.43
CA PRO A 181 2.73 11.87 2.25
C PRO A 181 2.18 10.49 2.63
N ILE A 182 1.30 9.98 1.77
CA ILE A 182 0.64 8.68 1.92
C ILE A 182 0.95 7.83 0.69
N ILE A 183 1.51 6.65 0.91
CA ILE A 183 1.81 5.66 -0.12
C ILE A 183 0.91 4.44 0.07
N VAL A 184 0.40 3.90 -1.02
CA VAL A 184 -0.30 2.61 -1.01
C VAL A 184 0.67 1.54 -1.49
N MET A 185 1.06 0.64 -0.60
CA MET A 185 2.00 -0.45 -0.89
C MET A 185 1.25 -1.71 -1.32
N GLY A 186 1.59 -2.24 -2.49
CA GLY A 186 1.00 -3.45 -3.06
C GLY A 186 2.06 -4.39 -3.64
N ASN A 187 1.61 -5.54 -4.16
CA ASN A 187 2.47 -6.54 -4.78
C ASN A 187 1.89 -7.13 -6.07
N THR A 188 0.94 -6.39 -6.66
CA THR A 188 0.28 -6.71 -7.92
C THR A 188 0.36 -5.49 -8.85
N PRO A 189 0.09 -5.64 -10.15
CA PRO A 189 -0.25 -4.52 -11.00
C PRO A 189 -1.65 -3.96 -10.65
N ILE A 190 -2.05 -2.90 -11.36
CA ILE A 190 -3.41 -2.35 -11.34
C ILE A 190 -4.11 -2.62 -12.68
N THR A 191 -5.43 -2.57 -12.69
CA THR A 191 -6.22 -2.67 -13.93
C THR A 191 -6.13 -1.36 -14.73
N ASN A 192 -6.26 -1.48 -16.07
CA ASN A 192 -6.19 -0.34 -17.00
C ASN A 192 -7.20 0.77 -16.67
N SER A 193 -8.39 0.41 -16.19
CA SER A 193 -9.43 1.35 -15.76
C SER A 193 -9.02 2.25 -14.59
N TYR A 194 -7.96 1.88 -13.85
CA TYR A 194 -7.42 2.67 -12.74
C TYR A 194 -6.21 3.54 -13.11
N TYR A 195 -5.67 3.45 -14.33
CA TYR A 195 -4.42 4.15 -14.69
C TYR A 195 -4.55 5.67 -14.55
N SER A 196 -5.59 6.26 -15.14
CA SER A 196 -5.85 7.70 -14.99
C SER A 196 -6.23 8.06 -13.55
N LYS A 197 -6.93 7.16 -12.85
CA LYS A 197 -7.41 7.41 -11.48
C LYS A 197 -6.27 7.51 -10.48
N VAL A 198 -5.26 6.64 -10.55
CA VAL A 198 -4.09 6.73 -9.66
C VAL A 198 -3.23 7.95 -9.97
N ASP A 199 -3.14 8.35 -11.24
CA ASP A 199 -2.45 9.57 -11.65
C ASP A 199 -3.18 10.81 -11.10
N HIS A 200 -4.51 10.84 -11.17
CA HIS A 200 -5.31 11.93 -10.57
C HIS A 200 -5.19 11.98 -9.05
N LEU A 201 -5.17 10.83 -8.36
CA LEU A 201 -4.97 10.78 -6.90
C LEU A 201 -3.60 11.32 -6.48
N LYS A 202 -2.58 11.11 -7.32
CA LYS A 202 -1.24 11.67 -7.10
C LYS A 202 -1.18 13.16 -7.36
N ILE A 203 -1.71 13.61 -8.50
CA ILE A 203 -1.73 15.03 -8.87
C ILE A 203 -2.51 15.86 -7.83
N SER A 204 -3.65 15.34 -7.36
CA SER A 204 -4.44 15.99 -6.31
C SER A 204 -3.78 15.95 -4.94
N GLY A 205 -2.70 15.19 -4.75
CA GLY A 205 -1.99 15.08 -3.48
C GLY A 205 -2.69 14.20 -2.43
N ILE A 206 -3.73 13.46 -2.80
CA ILE A 206 -4.45 12.54 -1.91
C ILE A 206 -3.59 11.32 -1.57
N VAL A 207 -2.94 10.72 -2.57
CA VAL A 207 -2.01 9.59 -2.44
C VAL A 207 -0.78 9.85 -3.29
N GLN A 208 0.42 9.85 -2.71
CA GLN A 208 1.66 10.19 -3.42
C GLN A 208 2.16 9.07 -4.34
N GLY A 209 1.66 7.84 -4.17
CA GLY A 209 1.89 6.75 -5.11
C GLY A 209 1.25 5.43 -4.70
N PHE A 210 0.86 4.66 -5.71
CA PHE A 210 0.54 3.24 -5.61
C PHE A 210 1.77 2.45 -6.03
N TRP A 211 2.48 1.87 -5.06
CA TRP A 211 3.75 1.24 -5.28
C TRP A 211 3.62 -0.28 -5.22
N SER A 212 4.11 -0.96 -6.26
CA SER A 212 4.17 -2.41 -6.28
C SER A 212 5.60 -2.88 -6.04
N VAL A 213 5.80 -3.69 -5.01
CA VAL A 213 7.11 -4.26 -4.64
C VAL A 213 7.26 -5.70 -5.11
N ASN A 214 6.52 -6.10 -6.16
CA ASN A 214 6.70 -7.39 -6.82
C ASN A 214 7.28 -7.17 -8.23
N PRO A 215 8.58 -7.42 -8.44
CA PRO A 215 9.22 -7.21 -9.74
C PRO A 215 8.65 -8.10 -10.85
N LYS A 216 8.23 -9.33 -10.51
CA LYS A 216 7.84 -10.37 -11.47
C LYS A 216 6.54 -11.05 -11.05
N PRO A 217 5.39 -10.35 -11.10
CA PRO A 217 4.11 -10.88 -10.64
C PRO A 217 3.50 -11.90 -11.61
N LEU A 218 4.03 -12.01 -12.84
CA LEU A 218 3.60 -12.96 -13.86
C LEU A 218 4.67 -14.01 -14.10
N ASP A 219 4.21 -15.22 -14.41
CA ASP A 219 5.09 -16.28 -14.90
C ASP A 219 5.49 -15.99 -16.36
N ASN A 220 6.60 -16.60 -16.81
CA ASN A 220 7.09 -16.51 -18.19
C ASN A 220 7.38 -15.08 -18.71
N ASN A 221 7.70 -14.13 -17.83
CA ASN A 221 7.95 -12.73 -18.18
C ASN A 221 6.78 -12.05 -18.91
N GLY A 222 5.54 -12.42 -18.61
CA GLY A 222 4.38 -11.77 -19.19
C GLY A 222 4.38 -10.24 -18.95
N GLU A 223 3.94 -9.47 -19.95
CA GLU A 223 3.84 -8.03 -19.83
C GLU A 223 2.81 -7.63 -18.76
N ASN A 224 3.24 -6.73 -17.90
CA ASN A 224 2.42 -6.04 -16.91
C ASN A 224 2.96 -4.61 -16.75
N ILE A 225 2.10 -3.70 -16.30
CA ILE A 225 2.44 -2.28 -16.20
C ILE A 225 3.62 -2.05 -15.25
N LYS A 226 4.64 -1.33 -15.73
CA LYS A 226 5.74 -0.81 -14.89
C LYS A 226 5.35 0.48 -14.19
N LYS A 227 4.70 1.40 -14.91
CA LYS A 227 4.35 2.74 -14.42
C LYS A 227 3.20 3.32 -15.22
N THR A 228 2.41 4.19 -14.60
CA THR A 228 1.46 5.07 -15.30
C THR A 228 2.16 6.35 -15.79
N GLU A 229 1.47 7.14 -16.62
CA GLU A 229 2.05 8.32 -17.28
C GLU A 229 2.57 9.35 -16.26
N LYS A 230 1.80 9.62 -15.20
CA LYS A 230 2.16 10.58 -14.15
C LYS A 230 2.77 9.92 -12.91
N LEU A 231 3.18 8.66 -13.03
CA LEU A 231 3.79 7.88 -11.96
C LEU A 231 2.89 7.76 -10.71
N GLY A 232 1.56 7.81 -10.89
CA GLY A 232 0.58 7.49 -9.86
C GLY A 232 0.65 6.02 -9.43
N PHE A 233 1.02 5.13 -10.35
CA PHE A 233 1.46 3.77 -10.07
C PHE A 233 2.90 3.54 -10.52
N TYR A 234 3.67 2.78 -9.72
CA TYR A 234 5.02 2.36 -10.07
C TYR A 234 5.35 0.98 -9.49
N ARG A 235 5.96 0.10 -10.28
CA ARG A 235 6.43 -1.22 -9.88
C ARG A 235 7.95 -1.23 -9.75
N PHE A 236 8.46 -1.48 -8.55
CA PHE A 236 9.89 -1.56 -8.30
C PHE A 236 10.48 -2.89 -8.76
N GLU A 237 11.65 -2.83 -9.41
CA GLU A 237 12.39 -4.02 -9.81
C GLU A 237 13.52 -4.36 -8.85
N LYS A 238 14.07 -3.34 -8.19
CA LYS A 238 15.20 -3.47 -7.27
C LYS A 238 14.90 -2.71 -5.98
N PHE A 239 15.49 -3.20 -4.88
CA PHE A 239 15.39 -2.54 -3.58
C PHE A 239 15.93 -1.11 -3.60
N ASP A 240 17.01 -0.84 -4.34
CA ASP A 240 17.57 0.51 -4.44
C ASP A 240 16.63 1.52 -5.12
N GLU A 241 15.80 1.07 -6.08
CA GLU A 241 14.78 1.95 -6.69
C GLU A 241 13.72 2.38 -5.64
N LEU A 242 13.29 1.43 -4.81
CA LEU A 242 12.35 1.68 -3.72
C LEU A 242 12.97 2.60 -2.68
N ARG A 243 14.21 2.31 -2.25
CA ARG A 243 14.98 3.13 -1.32
C ARG A 243 15.05 4.57 -1.82
N ASN A 244 15.59 4.80 -3.01
CA ASN A 244 15.74 6.14 -3.56
C ASN A 244 14.40 6.90 -3.64
N SER A 245 13.31 6.20 -3.96
CA SER A 245 11.97 6.81 -4.02
C SER A 245 11.46 7.25 -2.65
N ILE A 246 11.70 6.45 -1.61
CA ILE A 246 11.39 6.81 -0.21
C ILE A 246 12.28 7.96 0.25
N GLU A 247 13.57 7.93 -0.08
CA GLU A 247 14.50 8.99 0.31
C GLU A 247 14.11 10.34 -0.30
N SER A 248 13.75 10.35 -1.60
CA SER A 248 13.22 11.53 -2.27
C SER A 248 11.89 11.99 -1.67
N LEU A 249 11.03 11.05 -1.23
CA LEU A 249 9.79 11.41 -0.56
C LEU A 249 10.04 12.11 0.78
N LEU A 250 11.06 11.67 1.53
CA LEU A 250 11.41 12.18 2.85
C LEU A 250 12.21 13.49 2.82
N SER A 251 12.81 13.86 1.69
CA SER A 251 13.63 15.09 1.55
C SER A 251 12.83 16.34 1.21
N GLU A 252 11.56 16.20 0.83
CA GLU A 252 10.70 17.27 0.33
C GLU A 252 9.70 17.74 1.40
N ASP A 253 9.43 19.06 1.42
CA ASP A 253 8.39 19.65 2.27
C ASP A 253 7.03 19.65 1.53
N TRP A 254 6.28 18.57 1.70
CA TRP A 254 4.97 18.41 1.07
C TRP A 254 3.91 19.31 1.71
N ASN A 255 3.00 19.83 0.88
CA ASN A 255 1.78 20.49 1.35
C ASN A 255 0.61 20.04 0.47
N PHE A 256 -0.38 19.40 1.08
CA PHE A 256 -1.69 19.16 0.47
C PHE A 256 -2.62 20.33 0.80
N PHE A 257 -3.47 20.73 -0.15
CA PHE A 257 -4.54 21.69 0.10
C PHE A 257 -5.78 21.29 -0.70
N SER A 258 -6.95 21.50 -0.10
CA SER A 258 -8.24 21.24 -0.74
C SER A 258 -9.29 22.15 -0.14
N SER A 259 -10.03 22.87 -0.98
CA SER A 259 -11.14 23.73 -0.57
C SER A 259 -12.09 23.94 -1.73
N MET A 260 -13.38 24.14 -1.44
CA MET A 260 -14.39 24.50 -2.44
C MET A 260 -14.68 26.00 -2.33
N ARG A 261 -14.08 26.79 -3.23
CA ARG A 261 -14.20 28.26 -3.26
C ARG A 261 -14.64 28.71 -4.66
N SER A 262 -15.35 29.82 -4.73
CA SER A 262 -15.63 30.46 -6.02
C SER A 262 -14.35 31.05 -6.64
N ASN A 263 -14.34 31.23 -7.96
CA ASN A 263 -13.22 31.88 -8.65
C ASN A 263 -12.94 33.30 -8.11
N LYS A 264 -13.98 34.00 -7.64
CA LYS A 264 -13.87 35.33 -7.03
C LYS A 264 -13.07 35.28 -5.73
N GLU A 265 -13.42 34.36 -4.82
CA GLU A 265 -12.73 34.19 -3.54
C GLU A 265 -11.29 33.71 -3.75
N LEU A 266 -11.06 32.76 -4.65
CA LEU A 266 -9.70 32.31 -4.99
C LEU A 266 -8.84 33.48 -5.49
N GLY A 267 -9.39 34.35 -6.34
CA GLY A 267 -8.71 35.57 -6.79
C GLY A 267 -8.32 36.49 -5.63
N GLN A 268 -9.21 36.68 -4.66
CA GLN A 268 -8.94 37.50 -3.46
C GLN A 268 -7.86 36.89 -2.57
N ILE A 269 -7.88 35.57 -2.37
CA ILE A 269 -6.85 34.84 -1.62
C ILE A 269 -5.48 35.00 -2.28
N ILE A 270 -5.41 34.85 -3.61
CA ILE A 270 -4.16 35.02 -4.36
C ILE A 270 -3.64 36.46 -4.21
N GLU A 271 -4.51 37.46 -4.30
CA GLU A 271 -4.13 38.86 -4.15
C GLU A 271 -3.53 39.12 -2.76
N LEU A 272 -4.20 38.65 -1.70
CA LEU A 272 -3.75 38.80 -0.32
C LEU A 272 -2.42 38.09 -0.08
N ALA A 273 -2.29 36.84 -0.51
CA ALA A 273 -1.07 36.07 -0.37
C ALA A 273 0.11 36.73 -1.11
N ASN A 274 -0.12 37.29 -2.30
CA ASN A 274 0.92 37.92 -3.11
C ASN A 274 1.52 39.20 -2.50
N ARG A 275 0.91 39.76 -1.45
CA ARG A 275 1.46 40.92 -0.69
C ARG A 275 2.68 40.55 0.15
N GLU A 276 2.90 39.26 0.41
CA GLU A 276 4.06 38.79 1.17
C GLU A 276 5.37 38.95 0.40
N LYS A 277 6.48 39.10 1.13
CA LYS A 277 7.78 39.48 0.54
C LYS A 277 8.51 38.34 -0.18
N THR A 278 8.34 37.10 0.28
CA THR A 278 9.05 35.93 -0.27
C THR A 278 8.08 34.89 -0.79
N TYR A 279 8.50 34.05 -1.74
CA TYR A 279 7.63 33.02 -2.32
C TYR A 279 7.16 32.00 -1.28
N GLU A 280 8.02 31.63 -0.35
CA GLU A 280 7.71 30.74 0.77
C GLU A 280 6.58 31.35 1.60
N LYS A 281 6.68 32.64 1.94
CA LYS A 281 5.67 33.32 2.75
C LYS A 281 4.35 33.50 1.99
N LYS A 282 4.41 33.77 0.69
CA LYS A 282 3.22 33.76 -0.20
C LYS A 282 2.52 32.40 -0.15
N GLY A 283 3.28 31.30 -0.25
CA GLY A 283 2.76 29.94 -0.15
C GLY A 283 2.11 29.65 1.20
N GLU A 284 2.79 29.98 2.31
CA GLU A 284 2.24 29.81 3.66
C GLU A 284 0.93 30.58 3.87
N VAL A 285 0.87 31.84 3.45
CA VAL A 285 -0.34 32.66 3.59
C VAL A 285 -1.46 32.14 2.70
N PHE A 286 -1.16 31.74 1.46
CA PHE A 286 -2.14 31.10 0.57
C PHE A 286 -2.73 29.84 1.21
N LEU A 287 -1.87 28.95 1.73
CA LEU A 287 -2.29 27.70 2.38
C LEU A 287 -3.10 27.94 3.65
N ARG A 288 -2.81 29.00 4.41
CA ARG A 288 -3.65 29.37 5.56
C ARG A 288 -5.03 29.84 5.10
N LEU A 289 -5.07 30.79 4.16
CA LEU A 289 -6.31 31.41 3.69
C LEU A 289 -7.23 30.47 2.93
N ILE A 290 -6.70 29.44 2.26
CA ILE A 290 -7.55 28.45 1.56
C ILE A 290 -8.23 27.46 2.54
N ASN A 291 -7.68 27.32 3.74
CA ASN A 291 -8.15 26.40 4.79
C ASN A 291 -9.03 27.08 5.86
N GLU A 292 -9.08 28.41 5.88
CA GLU A 292 -10.11 29.24 6.55
C GLU A 292 -11.31 29.39 5.61
#